data_AF-A0A2V5TPC3-F1
#
_entry.id   AF-A0A2V5TPC3-F1
#
_cell.length_a   1.000
_cell.length_b   1.000
_cell.length_c   1.000
_cell.angle_alpha   90.00
_cell.angle_beta   90.00
_cell.angle_gamma   90.00
#
_symmetry.space_group_name_H-M   'P 1'
#
loop_
_entity.id
_entity.type
_entity.pdbx_description
1 polymer ?
#
loop_
_entity_poly.entity_id
_entity_poly.type
_entity_poly.pdbx_seq_one_letter_code
_entity_poly.pdbx_strand_id
1 'polypeptide(L)'
;EGFEVVLFLQSYHLRLGGGVVLKGALLGLVLTGIVAVLTFILQRRLPYRKMLITTGILLGVVLLVMVGEQAQEMQLAHWISTTEISSLKKYMPPWMGLWLAVFPTVETIIAQLIAGVLVVGSYYAARYFGGGAPPESAEPVQEARVEANATVVERLETIPAISHR
;
A
#
# COMPACT_ATOMS: atom_id res chain seq x y z
N GLU A 1 -2.13 -22.53 -21.72
CA GLU A 1 -1.40 -21.24 -21.65
C GLU A 1 -0.51 -20.96 -22.88
N GLY A 2 0.73 -21.45 -22.97
CA GLY A 2 1.67 -21.01 -24.03
C GLY A 2 1.27 -21.35 -25.48
N PHE A 3 0.58 -22.47 -25.69
CA PHE A 3 0.12 -22.90 -27.01
C PHE A 3 -0.93 -21.94 -27.63
N GLU A 4 -1.87 -21.45 -26.82
CA GLU A 4 -2.90 -20.49 -27.27
C GLU A 4 -2.28 -19.15 -27.65
N VAL A 5 -1.26 -18.73 -26.90
CA VAL A 5 -0.49 -17.52 -27.19
C VAL A 5 0.21 -17.64 -28.54
N VAL A 6 0.83 -18.79 -28.85
CA VAL A 6 1.48 -19.05 -30.15
C VAL A 6 0.47 -19.07 -31.30
N LEU A 7 -0.68 -19.74 -31.14
CA LEU A 7 -1.73 -19.75 -32.16
C LEU A 7 -2.31 -18.35 -32.41
N PHE A 8 -2.45 -17.55 -31.36
CA PHE A 8 -2.88 -16.16 -31.46
C PHE A 8 -1.84 -15.32 -32.22
N LEU A 9 -0.55 -15.46 -31.90
CA LEU A 9 0.57 -14.83 -32.61
C LEU A 9 0.62 -15.24 -34.09
N GLN A 10 0.37 -16.51 -34.39
CA GLN A 10 0.36 -17.04 -35.75
C GLN A 10 -0.84 -16.48 -36.56
N SER A 11 -2.03 -16.43 -35.97
CA SER A 11 -3.22 -15.83 -36.58
C SER A 11 -3.07 -14.33 -36.80
N TYR A 12 -2.45 -13.62 -35.85
CA TYR A 12 -2.20 -12.18 -35.94
C TYR A 12 -1.14 -11.86 -37.01
N HIS A 13 -0.09 -12.68 -37.11
CA HIS A 13 0.92 -12.57 -38.16
C HIS A 13 0.30 -12.73 -39.55
N LEU A 14 -0.65 -13.66 -39.71
CA LEU A 14 -1.36 -13.90 -40.97
C LEU A 14 -2.34 -12.77 -41.35
N ARG A 15 -2.94 -12.07 -40.37
CA ARG A 15 -3.94 -11.02 -40.61
C ARG A 15 -3.38 -9.60 -40.74
N LEU A 16 -2.33 -9.26 -39.98
CA LEU A 16 -1.83 -7.87 -39.83
C LEU A 16 -0.34 -7.71 -40.16
N GLY A 17 0.34 -8.81 -40.50
CA GLY A 17 1.77 -8.84 -40.76
C GLY A 17 2.61 -8.81 -39.47
N GLY A 18 3.70 -9.58 -39.44
CA GLY A 18 4.56 -9.73 -38.25
C GLY A 18 5.15 -8.43 -37.69
N GLY A 19 5.26 -7.39 -38.52
CA GLY A 19 5.80 -6.09 -38.11
C GLY A 19 4.97 -5.36 -37.05
N VAL A 20 3.64 -5.53 -37.04
CA VAL A 20 2.76 -4.89 -36.04
C VAL A 20 2.92 -5.56 -34.68
N VAL A 21 3.04 -6.89 -34.66
CA VAL A 21 3.25 -7.65 -33.43
C VAL A 21 4.60 -7.35 -32.80
N LEU A 22 5.67 -7.31 -33.60
CA LEU A 22 7.01 -7.00 -33.11
C LEU A 22 7.05 -5.61 -32.47
N LYS A 23 6.39 -4.61 -33.07
CA LYS A 23 6.27 -3.26 -32.51
C LYS A 23 5.49 -3.25 -31.18
N GLY A 24 4.38 -3.98 -31.10
CA GLY A 24 3.59 -4.11 -29.87
C GLY A 24 4.36 -4.80 -28.74
N ALA A 25 5.07 -5.90 -29.06
CA ALA A 25 5.91 -6.60 -28.10
C ALA A 25 7.09 -5.74 -27.61
N LEU A 26 7.75 -5.02 -28.52
CA LEU A 26 8.84 -4.12 -28.18
C LEU A 26 8.35 -2.95 -27.30
N LEU A 27 7.19 -2.37 -27.63
CA LEU A 27 6.55 -1.34 -26.80
C LEU A 27 6.23 -1.86 -25.39
N GLY A 28 5.64 -3.06 -25.28
CA GLY A 28 5.35 -3.70 -23.99
C GLY A 28 6.61 -3.99 -23.17
N LEU A 29 7.70 -4.40 -23.82
CA LEU A 29 9.00 -4.63 -23.19
C LEU A 29 9.60 -3.33 -22.67
N VAL A 30 9.53 -2.25 -23.46
CA VAL A 30 9.99 -0.92 -23.05
C VAL A 30 9.17 -0.40 -21.85
N LEU A 31 7.84 -0.48 -21.90
CA LEU A 31 6.98 -0.05 -20.81
C LEU A 31 7.24 -0.83 -19.51
N THR A 32 7.33 -2.16 -19.61
CA THR A 32 7.66 -3.01 -18.46
C THR A 32 9.06 -2.72 -17.92
N GLY A 33 10.04 -2.49 -18.81
CA GLY A 33 11.39 -2.11 -18.44
C GLY A 33 11.45 -0.79 -17.67
N ILE A 34 10.67 0.21 -18.09
CA ILE A 34 10.54 1.49 -17.37
C ILE A 34 9.98 1.25 -15.97
N VAL A 35 8.90 0.48 -15.83
CA VAL A 35 8.28 0.16 -14.53
C VAL A 35 9.26 -0.60 -13.64
N ALA A 36 10.01 -1.55 -14.19
CA ALA A 36 11.03 -2.29 -13.46
C ALA A 36 12.13 -1.36 -12.93
N VAL A 37 12.71 -0.51 -13.78
CA VAL A 37 13.73 0.47 -13.37
C VAL A 37 13.20 1.42 -12.30
N LEU A 38 11.98 1.93 -12.45
CA LEU A 38 11.36 2.82 -11.49
C LEU A 38 11.17 2.12 -10.13
N THR A 39 10.70 0.87 -10.15
CA THR A 39 10.56 0.03 -8.97
C THR A 39 11.90 -0.23 -8.30
N PHE A 40 12.95 -0.57 -9.06
CA PHE A 40 14.29 -0.81 -8.51
C PHE A 40 14.89 0.45 -7.87
N ILE A 41 14.73 1.62 -8.49
CA ILE A 41 15.19 2.90 -7.93
C ILE A 41 14.45 3.20 -6.62
N LEU A 42 13.13 2.99 -6.61
CA LEU A 42 12.29 3.18 -5.42
C LEU A 42 12.69 2.22 -4.30
N GLN A 43 12.94 0.94 -4.63
CA GLN A 43 13.33 -0.10 -3.68
C GLN A 43 14.74 0.12 -3.10
N ARG A 44 15.68 0.69 -3.89
CA ARG A 44 17.09 0.91 -3.47
C ARG A 44 17.23 1.87 -2.28
N ARG A 45 16.19 2.63 -1.97
CA ARG A 45 16.15 3.74 -1.00
C ARG A 45 15.36 3.41 0.27
N LEU A 46 15.30 2.14 0.71
CA LEU A 46 14.53 1.74 1.91
C LEU A 46 15.41 1.56 3.17
N PRO A 47 15.77 2.64 3.91
CA PRO A 47 16.08 2.55 5.32
C PRO A 47 14.79 2.24 6.09
N TYR A 48 14.85 1.28 7.02
CA TYR A 48 13.73 0.67 7.76
C TYR A 48 12.64 1.66 8.23
N ARG A 49 13.02 2.89 8.61
CA ARG A 49 12.12 3.96 9.07
C ARG A 49 11.19 4.53 8.00
N LYS A 50 11.56 4.44 6.72
CA LYS A 50 10.75 4.94 5.59
C LYS A 50 9.73 3.91 5.10
N MET A 51 10.01 2.63 5.32
CA MET A 51 9.12 1.54 4.92
C MET A 51 7.78 1.60 5.67
N LEU A 52 7.79 1.84 6.99
CA LEU A 52 6.57 2.01 7.80
C LEU A 52 5.70 3.19 7.35
N ILE A 53 6.33 4.29 6.93
CA ILE A 53 5.61 5.47 6.44
C ILE A 53 5.00 5.16 5.07
N THR A 54 5.75 4.49 4.19
CA THR A 54 5.27 4.10 2.86
C THR A 54 4.14 3.07 2.93
N THR A 55 4.24 2.05 3.80
CA THR A 55 3.15 1.07 3.98
C THR A 55 1.92 1.72 4.60
N GLY A 56 2.08 2.64 5.56
CA GLY A 56 0.96 3.40 6.12
C GLY A 56 0.25 4.26 5.06
N ILE A 57 1.00 4.95 4.20
CA ILE A 57 0.44 5.72 3.07
C ILE A 57 -0.28 4.78 2.10
N LEU A 58 0.33 3.63 1.75
CA LEU A 58 -0.26 2.66 0.85
C LEU A 58 -1.59 2.13 1.40
N LEU A 59 -1.63 1.76 2.67
CA LEU A 59 -2.86 1.36 3.35
C LEU A 59 -3.89 2.49 3.40
N GLY A 60 -3.47 3.74 3.63
CA GLY A 60 -4.34 4.90 3.59
C GLY A 60 -5.01 5.12 2.22
N VAL A 61 -4.25 4.94 1.13
CA VAL A 61 -4.79 4.99 -0.24
C VAL A 61 -5.78 3.85 -0.48
N VAL A 62 -5.44 2.62 -0.08
CA VAL A 62 -6.33 1.46 -0.23
C VAL A 62 -7.64 1.68 0.54
N LEU A 63 -7.59 2.22 1.76
CA LEU A 63 -8.79 2.57 2.52
C LEU A 63 -9.66 3.58 1.77
N LEU A 64 -9.04 4.59 1.12
CA LEU A 64 -9.76 5.56 0.29
C LEU A 64 -10.49 4.90 -0.90
N VAL A 65 -9.84 3.93 -1.54
CA VAL A 65 -10.43 3.15 -2.64
C VAL A 65 -11.61 2.32 -2.13
N MET A 66 -11.44 1.63 -1.00
CA MET A 66 -12.49 0.80 -0.40
C MET A 66 -13.73 1.62 0.00
N VAL A 67 -13.54 2.84 0.49
CA VAL A 67 -14.65 3.76 0.82
C VAL A 67 -15.39 4.21 -0.45
N GLY A 68 -14.66 4.49 -1.53
CA GLY A 68 -15.25 4.88 -2.81
C GLY A 68 -16.14 3.80 -3.42
N GLU A 69 -15.67 2.55 -3.44
CA GLU A 69 -16.46 1.39 -3.91
C GLU A 69 -17.70 1.17 -3.04
N GLN A 70 -17.56 1.18 -1.71
CA GLN A 70 -18.71 1.00 -0.81
C GLN A 70 -19.78 2.07 -0.97
N ALA A 71 -19.36 3.34 -1.13
CA ALA A 71 -20.30 4.42 -1.38
C ALA A 71 -21.05 4.25 -2.71
N GLN A 72 -20.39 3.70 -3.74
CA GLN A 72 -21.04 3.38 -5.01
C GLN A 72 -22.01 2.19 -4.88
N GLU A 73 -21.63 1.12 -4.19
CA GLU A 73 -22.51 -0.03 -3.97
C GLU A 73 -23.78 0.37 -3.21
N MET A 74 -23.67 1.30 -2.25
CA MET A 74 -24.84 1.87 -1.57
C MET A 74 -25.71 2.74 -2.49
N GLN A 75 -25.13 3.40 -3.51
CA GLN A 75 -25.88 4.12 -4.55
C GLN A 75 -26.59 3.15 -5.51
N LEU A 76 -25.95 2.05 -5.89
CA LEU A 76 -26.56 0.99 -6.72
C LEU A 76 -27.74 0.33 -6.00
N ALA A 77 -27.64 0.14 -4.69
CA ALA A 77 -28.71 -0.34 -3.83
C ALA A 77 -29.84 0.68 -3.58
N HIS A 78 -29.77 1.89 -4.14
CA HIS A 78 -30.70 3.00 -3.91
C HIS A 78 -30.81 3.46 -2.43
N TRP A 79 -29.83 3.13 -1.58
CA TRP A 79 -29.80 3.56 -0.17
C TRP A 79 -29.32 5.01 0.00
N ILE A 80 -28.52 5.52 -0.93
CA ILE A 80 -27.99 6.88 -0.94
C ILE A 80 -28.37 7.57 -2.27
N SER A 81 -28.70 8.86 -2.19
CA SER A 81 -28.98 9.67 -3.39
C SER A 81 -27.75 9.75 -4.30
N THR A 82 -27.99 9.73 -5.61
CA THR A 82 -26.93 9.85 -6.63
C THR A 82 -27.04 11.23 -7.25
N THR A 83 -26.29 12.20 -6.74
CA THR A 83 -26.17 13.50 -7.39
C THR A 83 -24.97 13.49 -8.34
N GLU A 84 -25.20 13.03 -9.58
CA GLU A 84 -24.18 13.06 -10.62
C GLU A 84 -23.90 14.50 -11.07
N ILE A 85 -22.63 14.92 -11.01
CA ILE A 85 -22.21 16.19 -11.60
C ILE A 85 -21.81 15.94 -13.06
N SER A 86 -22.72 16.25 -13.99
CA SER A 86 -22.47 16.11 -15.45
C SER A 86 -21.24 16.91 -15.93
N SER A 87 -20.89 18.02 -15.28
CA SER A 87 -19.69 18.80 -15.60
C SER A 87 -18.38 18.11 -15.21
N LEU A 88 -18.35 17.32 -14.11
CA LEU A 88 -17.14 16.61 -13.67
C LEU A 88 -16.89 15.36 -14.53
N LYS A 89 -17.97 14.69 -14.98
CA LYS A 89 -17.91 13.54 -15.89
C LYS A 89 -17.13 13.82 -17.18
N LYS A 90 -17.13 15.07 -17.66
CA LYS A 90 -16.37 15.50 -18.85
C LYS A 90 -14.86 15.58 -18.62
N TYR A 91 -14.43 15.85 -17.38
CA TYR A 91 -13.01 15.98 -17.01
C TYR A 91 -12.46 14.74 -16.31
N MET A 92 -13.31 13.76 -16.01
CA MET A 92 -12.94 12.58 -15.24
C MET A 92 -12.72 11.36 -16.15
N PRO A 93 -11.46 10.98 -16.43
CA PRO A 93 -11.18 9.78 -17.20
C PRO A 93 -11.81 8.51 -16.62
N PRO A 94 -12.30 7.58 -17.46
CA PRO A 94 -12.88 6.30 -17.00
C PRO A 94 -11.91 5.46 -16.16
N TRP A 95 -10.60 5.61 -16.36
CA TRP A 95 -9.59 4.88 -15.62
C TRP A 95 -9.55 5.26 -14.13
N MET A 96 -9.97 6.46 -13.73
CA MET A 96 -9.97 6.85 -12.31
C MET A 96 -11.06 6.12 -11.51
N GLY A 97 -12.22 5.87 -12.12
CA GLY A 97 -13.25 5.02 -11.52
C GLY A 97 -12.80 3.57 -11.41
N LEU A 98 -12.12 3.06 -12.45
CA LEU A 98 -11.63 1.68 -12.49
C LEU A 98 -10.48 1.39 -11.50
N TRP A 99 -9.51 2.30 -11.37
CA TRP A 99 -8.31 2.04 -10.58
C TRP A 99 -8.34 2.62 -9.17
N LEU A 100 -9.08 3.73 -8.96
CA LEU A 100 -9.12 4.45 -7.69
C LEU A 100 -10.52 4.47 -7.05
N ALA A 101 -11.51 3.82 -7.68
CA ALA A 101 -12.91 3.85 -7.25
C ALA A 101 -13.44 5.27 -7.01
N VAL A 102 -12.97 6.24 -7.82
CA VAL A 102 -13.44 7.64 -7.76
C VAL A 102 -14.58 7.81 -8.74
N PHE A 103 -15.79 8.04 -8.24
CA PHE A 103 -16.99 8.23 -9.05
C PHE A 103 -17.36 9.72 -9.14
N PRO A 104 -17.98 10.17 -10.26
CA PRO A 104 -18.33 11.57 -10.46
C PRO A 104 -19.63 11.94 -9.72
N THR A 105 -19.76 11.50 -8.47
CA THR A 105 -20.90 11.75 -7.58
C THR A 105 -20.43 12.53 -6.37
N VAL A 106 -21.24 13.48 -5.90
CA VAL A 106 -20.87 14.33 -4.76
C VAL A 106 -20.63 13.50 -3.51
N GLU A 107 -21.46 12.47 -3.31
CA GLU A 107 -21.44 11.63 -2.12
C GLU A 107 -20.15 10.81 -2.03
N THR A 108 -19.67 10.23 -3.14
CA THR A 108 -18.41 9.46 -3.16
C THR A 108 -17.19 10.37 -2.98
N ILE A 109 -17.19 11.55 -3.62
CA ILE A 109 -16.11 12.53 -3.47
C ILE A 109 -16.04 13.05 -2.02
N ILE A 110 -17.18 13.36 -1.39
CA ILE A 110 -17.23 13.79 0.01
C ILE A 110 -16.79 12.64 0.93
N ALA A 111 -17.25 11.41 0.70
CA ALA A 111 -16.86 10.26 1.51
C ALA A 111 -15.35 9.99 1.44
N GLN A 112 -14.76 10.04 0.25
CA GLN A 112 -13.31 9.90 0.05
C GLN A 112 -12.54 11.08 0.66
N LEU A 113 -13.08 12.31 0.61
CA LEU A 113 -12.48 13.48 1.25
C LEU A 113 -12.47 13.32 2.78
N ILE A 114 -13.59 12.95 3.39
CA ILE A 114 -13.70 12.68 4.83
C ILE A 114 -12.71 11.58 5.24
N ALA A 115 -12.69 10.46 4.51
CA ALA A 115 -11.75 9.39 4.76
C ALA A 115 -10.30 9.87 4.66
N GLY A 116 -9.98 10.71 3.66
CA GLY A 116 -8.64 11.28 3.49
C GLY A 116 -8.24 12.19 4.63
N VAL A 117 -9.15 13.05 5.09
CA VAL A 117 -8.95 13.91 6.26
C VAL A 117 -8.77 13.07 7.53
N LEU A 118 -9.52 11.99 7.72
CA LEU A 118 -9.36 11.10 8.87
C LEU A 118 -8.03 10.33 8.83
N VAL A 119 -7.62 9.83 7.66
CA VAL A 119 -6.33 9.12 7.50
C VAL A 119 -5.15 10.07 7.75
N VAL A 120 -5.14 11.24 7.12
CA VAL A 120 -4.07 12.24 7.29
C VAL A 120 -4.11 12.84 8.69
N GLY A 121 -5.30 13.11 9.20
CA GLY A 121 -5.54 13.61 10.55
C GLY A 121 -5.05 12.65 11.63
N SER A 122 -5.34 11.35 11.49
CA SER A 122 -4.85 10.30 12.39
C SER A 122 -3.31 10.23 12.36
N TYR A 123 -2.68 10.32 11.19
CA TYR A 123 -1.23 10.35 11.09
C TYR A 123 -0.59 11.57 11.77
N TYR A 124 -1.16 12.77 11.56
CA TYR A 124 -0.68 13.98 12.22
C TYR A 124 -0.94 13.98 13.72
N ALA A 125 -2.11 13.50 14.15
CA ALA A 125 -2.44 13.32 15.56
C ALA A 125 -1.49 12.32 16.22
N ALA A 126 -1.26 11.15 15.63
CA ALA A 126 -0.32 10.15 16.13
C ALA A 126 1.11 10.69 16.19
N ARG A 127 1.50 11.58 15.26
CA ARG A 127 2.82 12.22 15.28
C ARG A 127 2.93 13.33 16.35
N TYR A 128 1.85 14.04 16.65
CA TYR A 128 1.82 15.09 17.67
C TYR A 128 1.69 14.50 19.09
N PHE A 129 0.80 13.51 19.27
CA PHE A 129 0.57 12.83 20.55
C PHE A 129 1.62 11.73 20.83
N GLY A 130 2.23 11.12 19.81
CA GLY A 130 3.30 10.13 19.96
C GLY A 130 4.69 10.68 20.27
N GLY A 131 4.82 12.01 20.46
CA GLY A 131 6.07 12.65 20.91
C GLY A 131 6.37 12.48 22.40
N GLY A 132 5.45 11.90 23.19
CA GLY A 132 5.58 11.80 24.65
C GLY A 132 5.24 10.44 25.27
N ALA A 133 4.85 9.43 24.50
CA ALA A 133 4.59 8.09 25.03
C ALA A 133 5.79 7.16 24.75
N PRO A 134 6.46 6.61 25.77
CA PRO A 134 7.45 5.56 25.57
C PRO A 134 6.81 4.41 24.78
N PRO A 135 7.48 3.86 23.76
CA PRO A 135 6.91 2.81 22.94
C PRO A 135 6.60 1.60 23.82
N GLU A 136 5.37 1.10 23.75
CA GLU A 136 4.88 -0.13 24.40
C GLU A 136 5.76 -1.35 24.07
N SER A 137 6.55 -1.30 23.00
CA SER A 137 7.58 -2.30 22.68
C SER A 137 8.83 -2.24 23.57
N ALA A 138 8.99 -1.21 24.41
CA ALA A 138 10.05 -1.14 25.41
C ALA A 138 9.74 -2.03 26.62
N GLU A 139 8.47 -2.19 27.01
CA GLU A 139 8.09 -3.04 28.14
C GLU A 139 8.53 -4.51 27.98
N PRO A 140 8.24 -5.21 26.86
CA PRO A 140 8.67 -6.61 26.70
C PRO A 140 10.19 -6.76 26.57
N VAL A 141 10.88 -5.75 26.02
CA VAL A 141 12.36 -5.76 25.91
C VAL A 141 13.01 -5.47 27.26
N GLN A 142 12.37 -4.66 28.10
CA GLN A 142 12.87 -4.28 29.41
C GLN A 142 12.58 -5.37 30.44
N GLU A 143 11.42 -6.02 30.40
CA GLU A 143 11.13 -7.23 31.18
C GLU A 143 12.11 -8.36 30.85
N ALA A 144 12.32 -8.66 29.55
CA ALA A 144 13.28 -9.70 29.14
C ALA A 144 14.73 -9.38 29.58
N ARG A 145 15.13 -8.10 29.60
CA ARG A 145 16.46 -7.68 30.08
C ARG A 145 16.58 -7.77 31.61
N VAL A 146 15.50 -7.51 32.33
CA VAL A 146 15.44 -7.65 33.79
C VAL A 146 15.51 -9.13 34.18
N GLU A 147 14.78 -10.00 33.49
CA GLU A 147 14.82 -11.45 33.70
C GLU A 147 16.20 -12.04 33.35
N ALA A 148 16.81 -11.61 32.25
CA ALA A 148 18.17 -12.00 31.89
C ALA A 148 19.21 -11.56 32.94
N ASN A 149 19.08 -10.35 33.48
CA ASN A 149 19.99 -9.89 34.53
C ASN A 149 19.77 -10.65 35.85
N ALA A 150 18.52 -10.94 36.22
CA ALA A 150 18.19 -11.72 37.42
C ALA A 150 18.76 -13.15 37.34
N THR A 151 18.58 -13.82 36.21
CA THR A 151 19.14 -15.17 35.98
C THR A 151 20.67 -15.18 35.97
N VAL A 152 21.33 -14.11 35.51
CA VAL A 152 22.79 -13.96 35.59
C VAL A 152 23.24 -13.76 37.03
N VAL A 153 22.55 -12.93 37.82
CA VAL A 153 22.87 -12.70 39.24
C VAL A 153 22.71 -13.99 40.05
N GLU A 154 21.61 -14.72 39.86
CA GLU A 154 21.39 -16.02 40.50
C GLU A 154 22.47 -17.06 40.12
N ARG A 155 22.90 -17.04 38.84
CA ARG A 155 24.03 -17.87 38.39
C ARG A 155 25.35 -17.47 39.03
N LEU A 156 25.56 -16.20 39.37
CA LEU A 156 26.78 -15.73 40.05
C LEU A 156 26.78 -16.06 41.55
N GLU A 157 25.62 -16.02 42.21
CA GLU A 157 25.48 -16.39 43.63
C GLU A 157 25.62 -17.90 43.87
N THR A 158 25.30 -18.73 42.87
CA THR A 158 25.40 -20.19 42.92
C THR A 158 26.80 -20.73 42.60
N ILE A 159 27.75 -19.87 42.20
CA ILE A 159 29.16 -20.28 42.10
C ILE A 159 29.73 -20.31 43.53
N PRO A 160 30.07 -21.49 44.09
CA PRO A 160 30.70 -21.54 45.40
C PRO A 160 31.98 -20.72 45.30
N ALA A 161 32.07 -19.67 46.12
CA ALA A 161 33.23 -18.81 46.24
C ALA A 161 34.47 -19.71 46.28
N ILE A 162 35.27 -19.69 45.22
CA ILE A 162 36.56 -20.36 45.20
C ILE A 162 37.41 -19.58 46.19
N SER A 163 37.35 -20.08 47.42
CA SER A 163 38.12 -19.64 48.57
C SER A 163 39.58 -19.61 48.15
N HIS A 164 40.15 -18.41 48.13
CA HIS A 164 41.59 -18.19 48.01
C HIS A 164 42.29 -19.05 49.06
N ARG A 165 43.03 -20.05 48.57
CA ARG A 165 44.15 -20.64 49.30
C ARG A 165 45.33 -20.75 48.36
#